data_AF-A0A1M3CQ27-F1
#
_entry.id   AF-A0A1M3CQ27-F1
#
_cell.length_a   1.000
_cell.length_b   1.000
_cell.length_c   1.000
_cell.angle_alpha   90.00
_cell.angle_beta   90.00
_cell.angle_gamma   90.00
#
_symmetry.space_group_name_H-M   'P 1'
#
loop_
_entity.id
_entity.type
_entity.pdbx_description
1 polymer ?
#
loop_
_entity_poly.entity_id
_entity_poly.type
_entity_poly.pdbx_seq_one_letter_code
_entity_poly.pdbx_strand_id
1 'polypeptide(L)'
;MNEIQTPHWRGKTRSIILGLKNSEQLELAGKVLSVEQNLDLLDCTPIAYDSNFNKILSILVGMSPTTFTQVLAKMNDDQLQVLLQTSLTEPMQHHLTVLMHELSHRYHLLVRELESVVQRIEKLSLDDVSRKDLISLVKSIEEISLRFKSVLNKINKALKISWNSNRLDLIENATSLKDKYSHTLKNFIGYPQTSGGPSGLYLLLQEQLAVFYANTHEVNISEEVLNDELSTEALIKFSIWYLKDYWEIGLLPRIKSVEDLELDATYSEADRALHRDQLYVEVKNNLDKLHLKTVGDLKMHYIYSKRALKEYIQEYAHLIAPDES
;
A
#
# COMPACT_ATOMS: atom_id res chain seq x y z
N MET A 1 26.54 25.35 -5.93
CA MET A 1 26.53 23.98 -6.48
C MET A 1 27.32 23.13 -5.50
N ASN A 2 26.65 22.30 -4.71
CA ASN A 2 27.33 21.40 -3.79
C ASN A 2 27.93 20.26 -4.61
N GLU A 3 29.26 20.22 -4.73
CA GLU A 3 29.96 19.03 -5.19
C GLU A 3 29.66 17.91 -4.20
N ILE A 4 28.82 16.97 -4.62
CA ILE A 4 28.62 15.72 -3.90
C ILE A 4 29.96 15.02 -3.92
N GLN A 5 30.70 15.07 -2.81
CA GLN A 5 31.95 14.33 -2.65
C GLN A 5 31.69 12.86 -2.95
N THR A 6 32.24 12.38 -4.06
CA THR A 6 32.12 10.98 -4.43
C THR A 6 32.85 10.16 -3.36
N PRO A 7 32.22 9.10 -2.81
CA PRO A 7 32.84 8.29 -1.76
C PRO A 7 34.22 7.81 -2.21
N HIS A 8 35.25 8.05 -1.39
CA HIS A 8 36.65 7.73 -1.68
C HIS A 8 36.89 6.25 -2.06
N TRP A 9 35.98 5.35 -1.66
CA TRP A 9 36.04 3.94 -2.03
C TRP A 9 35.76 3.70 -3.52
N ARG A 10 34.95 4.52 -4.20
CA ARG A 10 34.56 4.31 -5.62
C ARG A 10 35.77 4.31 -6.54
N GLY A 11 36.59 5.36 -6.46
CA GLY A 11 37.83 5.47 -7.24
C GLY A 11 38.81 4.33 -6.97
N LYS A 12 38.90 3.86 -5.72
CA LYS A 12 39.74 2.72 -5.33
C LYS A 12 39.25 1.41 -5.92
N THR A 13 37.96 1.08 -5.75
CA THR A 13 37.37 -0.14 -6.30
C THR A 13 37.57 -0.20 -7.82
N ARG A 14 37.27 0.89 -8.53
CA ARG A 14 37.46 0.98 -9.98
C ARG A 14 38.91 0.73 -10.37
N SER A 15 39.85 1.41 -9.72
CA SER A 15 41.28 1.27 -10.02
C SER A 15 41.79 -0.15 -9.80
N ILE A 16 41.31 -0.82 -8.74
CA ILE A 16 41.65 -2.21 -8.47
C ILE A 16 41.12 -3.11 -9.59
N ILE A 17 39.83 -3.03 -9.91
CA ILE A 17 39.20 -3.88 -10.95
C ILE A 17 39.80 -3.63 -12.34
N LEU A 18 40.08 -2.37 -12.69
CA LEU A 18 40.77 -2.02 -13.93
C LEU A 18 42.23 -2.49 -13.94
N GLY A 19 42.88 -2.64 -12.78
CA GLY A 19 44.22 -3.20 -12.65
C GLY A 19 44.26 -4.73 -12.79
N LEU A 20 43.16 -5.43 -12.50
CA LEU A 20 43.08 -6.89 -12.64
C LEU A 20 43.16 -7.30 -14.12
N LYS A 21 44.01 -8.29 -14.41
CA LYS A 21 44.21 -8.85 -15.76
C LYS A 21 43.82 -10.32 -15.87
N ASN A 22 43.78 -11.05 -14.75
CA ASN A 22 43.41 -12.47 -14.71
C ASN A 22 41.89 -12.62 -14.53
N SER A 23 41.27 -13.49 -15.33
CA SER A 23 39.85 -13.87 -15.23
C SER A 23 39.49 -14.41 -13.85
N GLU A 24 40.34 -15.26 -13.26
CA GLU A 24 40.08 -15.85 -11.93
C GLU A 24 39.99 -14.79 -10.82
N GLN A 25 40.82 -13.74 -10.92
CA GLN A 25 40.79 -12.63 -9.97
C GLN A 25 39.54 -11.78 -10.13
N LEU A 26 39.06 -11.62 -11.38
CA LEU A 26 37.83 -10.89 -11.69
C LEU A 26 36.59 -11.67 -11.25
N GLU A 27 36.59 -12.99 -11.41
CA GLU A 27 35.54 -13.87 -10.87
C GLU A 27 35.51 -13.81 -9.34
N LEU A 28 36.69 -13.88 -8.69
CA LEU A 28 36.77 -13.72 -7.24
C LEU A 28 36.25 -12.34 -6.80
N ALA A 29 36.54 -11.27 -7.57
CA ALA A 29 35.98 -9.96 -7.33
C ALA A 29 34.44 -9.99 -7.40
N GLY A 30 33.86 -10.63 -8.43
CA GLY A 30 32.40 -10.80 -8.56
C GLY A 30 31.74 -11.45 -7.35
N LYS A 31 32.44 -12.34 -6.64
CA LYS A 31 31.95 -13.01 -5.42
C LYS A 31 31.91 -12.08 -4.20
N VAL A 32 32.76 -11.05 -4.13
CA VAL A 32 32.96 -10.23 -2.93
C VAL A 32 32.45 -8.80 -3.06
N LEU A 33 32.24 -8.31 -4.28
CA LEU A 33 31.76 -6.94 -4.52
C LEU A 33 30.33 -6.78 -3.99
N SER A 34 30.12 -5.73 -3.20
CA SER A 34 28.79 -5.31 -2.78
C SER A 34 27.94 -4.83 -3.96
N VAL A 35 26.62 -4.72 -3.76
CA VAL A 35 25.69 -4.19 -4.77
C VAL A 35 26.10 -2.80 -5.24
N GLU A 36 26.49 -1.92 -4.30
CA GLU A 36 26.91 -0.55 -4.63
C GLU A 36 28.19 -0.51 -5.46
N GLN A 37 29.14 -1.38 -5.14
CA GLN A 37 30.38 -1.49 -5.90
C GLN A 37 30.12 -2.04 -7.31
N ASN A 38 29.21 -3.00 -7.48
CA ASN A 38 28.83 -3.47 -8.81
C ASN A 38 28.14 -2.39 -9.64
N LEU A 39 27.21 -1.62 -9.06
CA LEU A 39 26.56 -0.50 -9.73
C LEU A 39 27.58 0.56 -10.17
N ASP A 40 28.54 0.88 -9.29
CA ASP A 40 29.61 1.84 -9.57
C ASP A 40 30.55 1.40 -10.71
N LEU A 41 30.77 0.09 -10.86
CA LEU A 41 31.52 -0.46 -12.00
C LEU A 41 30.76 -0.31 -13.31
N LEU A 42 29.45 -0.53 -13.30
CA LEU A 42 28.61 -0.35 -14.49
C LEU A 42 28.58 1.11 -14.94
N ASP A 43 28.58 2.09 -14.03
CA ASP A 43 28.61 3.52 -14.37
C ASP A 43 29.88 3.96 -15.13
N CYS A 44 30.98 3.24 -14.98
CA CYS A 44 32.29 3.66 -15.46
C CYS A 44 32.89 2.76 -16.52
N THR A 45 32.05 1.92 -17.12
CA THR A 45 32.45 1.14 -18.29
C THR A 45 32.00 1.91 -19.52
N PRO A 46 32.86 2.76 -20.13
CA PRO A 46 32.49 3.38 -21.39
C PRO A 46 32.18 2.26 -22.38
N ILE A 47 30.96 2.34 -22.93
CA ILE A 47 30.27 1.45 -23.87
C ILE A 47 31.11 1.03 -25.09
N ALA A 48 32.30 1.60 -25.28
CA ALA A 48 33.13 1.54 -26.49
C ALA A 48 34.48 0.81 -26.38
N TYR A 49 34.87 0.23 -25.22
CA TYR A 49 36.19 -0.45 -25.09
C TYR A 49 36.07 -1.97 -24.83
N ASP A 50 36.43 -2.78 -25.83
CA ASP A 50 36.45 -4.27 -25.80
C ASP A 50 37.19 -4.85 -24.58
N SER A 51 38.24 -4.19 -24.09
CA SER A 51 39.04 -4.70 -22.97
C SER A 51 38.31 -4.69 -21.62
N ASN A 52 37.33 -3.80 -21.43
CA ASN A 52 36.54 -3.73 -20.21
C ASN A 52 35.32 -4.65 -20.24
N PHE A 53 34.83 -4.98 -21.44
CA PHE A 53 33.73 -5.92 -21.64
C PHE A 53 34.04 -7.30 -21.05
N ASN A 54 35.22 -7.85 -21.37
CA ASN A 54 35.66 -9.15 -20.83
C ASN A 54 35.77 -9.17 -19.29
N LYS A 55 36.03 -8.01 -18.69
CA LYS A 55 36.10 -7.88 -17.22
C LYS A 55 34.73 -7.96 -16.59
N ILE A 56 33.73 -7.29 -17.17
CA ILE A 56 32.34 -7.40 -16.72
C ILE A 56 31.87 -8.84 -16.83
N LEU A 57 32.17 -9.53 -17.93
CA LEU A 57 31.80 -10.94 -18.09
C LEU A 57 32.38 -11.82 -16.99
N SER A 58 33.67 -11.66 -16.68
CA SER A 58 34.34 -12.43 -15.62
C SER A 58 33.73 -12.13 -14.24
N ILE A 59 33.37 -10.87 -13.99
CA ILE A 59 32.68 -10.46 -12.75
C ILE A 59 31.28 -11.09 -12.68
N LEU A 60 30.53 -11.11 -13.79
CA LEU A 60 29.20 -11.74 -13.86
C LEU A 60 29.27 -13.24 -13.57
N VAL A 61 30.32 -13.94 -14.03
CA VAL A 61 30.53 -15.37 -13.70
C VAL A 61 30.62 -15.57 -12.18
N GLY A 62 31.37 -14.70 -11.48
CA GLY A 62 31.56 -14.81 -10.03
C GLY A 62 30.39 -14.28 -9.21
N MET A 63 29.53 -13.45 -9.78
CA MET A 63 28.42 -12.82 -9.08
C MET A 63 27.40 -13.86 -8.63
N SER A 64 27.00 -13.83 -7.37
CA SER A 64 25.89 -14.67 -6.89
C SER A 64 24.55 -14.21 -7.50
N PRO A 65 23.58 -15.11 -7.75
CA PRO A 65 22.25 -14.73 -8.24
C PRO A 65 21.54 -13.70 -7.36
N THR A 66 21.68 -13.79 -6.04
CA THR A 66 21.09 -12.83 -5.09
C THR A 66 21.62 -11.42 -5.28
N THR A 67 22.94 -11.28 -5.44
CA THR A 67 23.58 -9.98 -5.73
C THR A 67 23.15 -9.45 -7.09
N PHE A 68 23.07 -10.31 -8.11
CA PHE A 68 22.56 -9.94 -9.43
C PHE A 68 21.13 -9.39 -9.36
N THR A 69 20.21 -10.08 -8.68
CA THR A 69 18.82 -9.63 -8.47
C THR A 69 18.76 -8.25 -7.78
N GLN A 70 19.64 -7.99 -6.81
CA GLN A 70 19.71 -6.72 -6.10
C GLN A 70 20.29 -5.58 -6.96
N VAL A 71 21.34 -5.87 -7.76
CA VAL A 71 21.90 -4.94 -8.74
C VAL A 71 20.84 -4.56 -9.78
N LEU A 72 20.14 -5.56 -10.34
CA LEU A 72 19.04 -5.36 -11.29
C LEU A 72 17.93 -4.48 -10.71
N ALA A 73 17.59 -4.67 -9.44
CA ALA A 73 16.57 -3.85 -8.78
C ALA A 73 16.95 -2.36 -8.73
N LYS A 74 18.21 -2.07 -8.42
CA LYS A 74 18.71 -0.70 -8.14
C LYS A 74 19.28 0.04 -9.34
N MET A 75 19.59 -0.66 -10.44
CA MET A 75 20.24 -0.01 -11.57
C MET A 75 19.39 1.07 -12.26
N ASN A 76 20.05 2.10 -12.78
CA ASN A 76 19.46 3.08 -13.69
C ASN A 76 19.47 2.58 -15.15
N ASP A 77 18.92 3.36 -16.07
CA ASP A 77 18.85 2.96 -17.48
C ASP A 77 20.24 2.92 -18.16
N ASP A 78 21.18 3.77 -17.78
CA ASP A 78 22.55 3.78 -18.33
C ASP A 78 23.33 2.51 -17.95
N GLN A 79 23.27 2.13 -16.67
CA GLN A 79 23.85 0.88 -16.15
C GLN A 79 23.19 -0.35 -16.78
N LEU A 80 21.89 -0.27 -17.08
CA LEU A 80 21.18 -1.34 -17.79
C LEU A 80 21.74 -1.51 -19.21
N GLN A 81 22.06 -0.42 -19.92
CA GLN A 81 22.66 -0.51 -21.28
C GLN A 81 23.96 -1.33 -21.29
N VAL A 82 24.79 -1.19 -20.25
CA VAL A 82 26.03 -1.98 -20.12
C VAL A 82 25.72 -3.48 -20.05
N LEU A 83 24.69 -3.88 -19.27
CA LEU A 83 24.29 -5.27 -19.20
C LEU A 83 23.62 -5.78 -20.48
N LEU A 84 22.94 -4.91 -21.26
CA LEU A 84 22.39 -5.29 -22.56
C LEU A 84 23.48 -5.76 -23.52
N GLN A 85 24.69 -5.21 -23.46
CA GLN A 85 25.81 -5.66 -24.29
C GLN A 85 26.25 -7.09 -23.95
N THR A 86 26.01 -7.54 -22.73
CA THR A 86 26.38 -8.89 -22.24
C THR A 86 25.27 -9.92 -22.42
N SER A 87 24.12 -9.55 -22.99
CA SER A 87 22.91 -10.38 -23.10
C SER A 87 23.13 -11.72 -23.82
N LEU A 88 24.04 -11.76 -24.80
CA LEU A 88 24.35 -12.94 -25.60
C LEU A 88 25.26 -13.94 -24.87
N THR A 89 25.77 -13.58 -23.70
CA THR A 89 26.74 -14.39 -22.97
C THR A 89 26.09 -15.37 -22.01
N GLU A 90 26.71 -16.55 -21.85
CA GLU A 90 26.22 -17.59 -20.96
C GLU A 90 26.05 -17.13 -19.50
N PRO A 91 26.97 -16.35 -18.89
CA PRO A 91 26.79 -15.88 -17.51
C PRO A 91 25.53 -15.02 -17.33
N MET A 92 25.25 -14.14 -18.30
CA MET A 92 24.03 -13.33 -18.27
C MET A 92 22.78 -14.19 -18.45
N GLN A 93 22.78 -15.12 -19.41
CA GLN A 93 21.66 -16.02 -19.64
C GLN A 93 21.39 -16.94 -18.43
N HIS A 94 22.44 -17.39 -17.75
CA HIS A 94 22.33 -18.15 -16.50
C HIS A 94 21.63 -17.32 -15.41
N HIS A 95 22.11 -16.09 -15.16
CA HIS A 95 21.50 -15.18 -14.19
C HIS A 95 20.03 -14.87 -14.49
N LEU A 96 19.70 -14.64 -15.77
CA LEU A 96 18.31 -14.44 -16.19
C LEU A 96 17.45 -15.68 -15.95
N THR A 97 17.95 -16.87 -16.28
CA THR A 97 17.26 -18.15 -16.02
C THR A 97 16.95 -18.31 -14.52
N VAL A 98 17.97 -18.15 -13.67
CA VAL A 98 17.81 -18.28 -12.21
C VAL A 98 16.84 -17.23 -11.67
N LEU A 99 16.94 -15.99 -12.13
CA LEU A 99 16.01 -14.92 -11.77
C LEU A 99 14.57 -15.27 -12.16
N MET A 100 14.31 -15.78 -13.37
CA MET A 100 12.94 -16.14 -13.77
C MET A 100 12.34 -17.21 -12.86
N HIS A 101 13.12 -18.23 -12.47
CA HIS A 101 12.67 -19.23 -11.51
C HIS A 101 12.39 -18.62 -10.12
N GLU A 102 13.28 -17.76 -9.62
CA GLU A 102 13.09 -17.05 -8.35
C GLU A 102 11.80 -16.21 -8.38
N LEU A 103 11.58 -15.44 -9.44
CA LEU A 103 10.42 -14.55 -9.59
C LEU A 103 9.11 -15.32 -9.76
N SER A 104 9.14 -16.50 -10.40
CA SER A 104 7.99 -17.40 -10.46
C SER A 104 7.65 -17.98 -9.09
N HIS A 105 8.64 -18.41 -8.31
CA HIS A 105 8.40 -18.85 -6.94
C HIS A 105 7.87 -17.71 -6.07
N ARG A 106 8.45 -16.52 -6.19
CA ARG A 106 8.02 -15.32 -5.47
C ARG A 106 6.58 -14.93 -5.80
N TYR A 107 6.13 -15.16 -7.02
CA TYR A 107 4.75 -14.90 -7.43
C TYR A 107 3.77 -15.72 -6.58
N HIS A 108 4.02 -17.03 -6.43
CA HIS A 108 3.16 -17.89 -5.62
C HIS A 108 3.11 -17.48 -4.15
N LEU A 109 4.23 -17.01 -3.58
CA LEU A 109 4.26 -16.49 -2.21
C LEU A 109 3.41 -15.23 -2.08
N LEU A 110 3.53 -14.29 -3.02
CA LEU A 110 2.75 -13.05 -3.03
C LEU A 110 1.25 -13.30 -3.28
N VAL A 111 0.90 -14.31 -4.09
CA VAL A 111 -0.50 -14.71 -4.28
C VAL A 111 -1.10 -15.27 -2.99
N ARG A 112 -0.35 -16.05 -2.20
CA ARG A 112 -0.82 -16.50 -0.88
C ARG A 112 -0.99 -15.35 0.11
N GLU A 113 -0.08 -14.37 0.10
CA GLU A 113 -0.23 -13.15 0.89
C GLU A 113 -1.50 -12.38 0.47
N LEU A 114 -1.76 -12.29 -0.83
CA LEU A 114 -2.95 -11.67 -1.41
C LEU A 114 -4.23 -12.39 -0.96
N GLU A 115 -4.28 -13.71 -1.05
CA GLU A 115 -5.40 -14.54 -0.58
C GLU A 115 -5.65 -14.36 0.92
N SER A 116 -4.60 -14.20 1.73
CA SER A 116 -4.75 -13.88 3.15
C SER A 116 -5.41 -12.52 3.38
N VAL A 117 -5.15 -11.53 2.52
CA VAL A 117 -5.84 -10.22 2.61
C VAL A 117 -7.29 -10.34 2.17
N VAL A 118 -7.60 -11.09 1.10
CA VAL A 118 -8.98 -11.40 0.69
C VAL A 118 -9.77 -11.99 1.86
N GLN A 119 -9.24 -13.05 2.50
CA GLN A 119 -9.91 -13.68 3.64
C GLN A 119 -10.10 -12.74 4.83
N ARG A 120 -9.17 -11.81 5.07
CA ARG A 120 -9.33 -10.81 6.13
C ARG A 120 -10.44 -9.81 5.81
N ILE A 121 -10.62 -9.43 4.55
CA ILE A 121 -11.72 -8.56 4.10
C ILE A 121 -13.05 -9.31 4.22
N GLU A 122 -13.15 -10.55 3.73
CA GLU A 122 -14.38 -11.35 3.78
C GLU A 122 -14.83 -11.68 5.22
N LYS A 123 -13.88 -11.88 6.14
CA LYS A 123 -14.15 -12.16 7.56
C LYS A 123 -14.33 -10.91 8.42
N LEU A 124 -14.35 -9.72 7.80
CA LEU A 124 -14.53 -8.48 8.53
C LEU A 124 -15.92 -8.45 9.17
N SER A 125 -15.97 -8.54 10.50
CA SER A 125 -17.20 -8.33 11.27
C SER A 125 -17.37 -6.83 11.50
N LEU A 126 -18.45 -6.28 10.96
CA LEU A 126 -18.75 -4.85 11.04
C LEU A 126 -19.23 -4.42 12.44
N ASP A 127 -19.69 -5.36 13.26
CA ASP A 127 -20.29 -5.08 14.57
C ASP A 127 -19.31 -4.43 15.55
N ASP A 128 -18.01 -4.78 15.49
CA ASP A 128 -16.98 -4.27 16.42
C ASP A 128 -15.67 -3.86 15.72
N VAL A 129 -15.70 -3.60 14.41
CA VAL A 129 -14.48 -3.22 13.68
C VAL A 129 -13.95 -1.87 14.17
N SER A 130 -12.66 -1.78 14.55
CA SER A 130 -12.04 -0.51 14.93
C SER A 130 -11.55 0.27 13.71
N ARG A 131 -11.33 1.58 13.88
CA ARG A 131 -10.76 2.40 12.80
C ARG A 131 -9.35 1.93 12.42
N LYS A 132 -8.59 1.47 13.42
CA LYS A 132 -7.24 0.93 13.25
C LYS A 132 -7.22 -0.35 12.42
N ASP A 133 -8.24 -1.21 12.54
CA ASP A 133 -8.34 -2.44 11.76
C ASP A 133 -8.53 -2.15 10.27
N LEU A 134 -9.42 -1.20 9.94
CA LEU A 134 -9.66 -0.76 8.56
C LEU A 134 -8.42 -0.09 7.95
N ILE A 135 -7.77 0.81 8.69
CA ILE A 135 -6.52 1.44 8.26
C ILE A 135 -5.42 0.38 8.04
N SER A 136 -5.33 -0.63 8.92
CA SER A 136 -4.37 -1.74 8.78
C SER A 136 -4.65 -2.59 7.54
N LEU A 137 -5.92 -2.83 7.22
CA LEU A 137 -6.31 -3.53 5.99
C LEU A 137 -5.89 -2.75 4.75
N VAL A 138 -6.21 -1.46 4.66
CA VAL A 138 -5.82 -0.61 3.54
C VAL A 138 -4.30 -0.61 3.36
N LYS A 139 -3.53 -0.42 4.45
CA LYS A 139 -2.06 -0.51 4.41
C LYS A 139 -1.56 -1.87 3.92
N SER A 140 -2.21 -2.96 4.31
CA SER A 140 -1.85 -4.30 3.84
C SER A 140 -2.02 -4.44 2.31
N ILE A 141 -3.10 -3.87 1.75
CA ILE A 141 -3.34 -3.84 0.30
C ILE A 141 -2.24 -3.02 -0.40
N GLU A 142 -1.91 -1.84 0.13
CA GLU A 142 -0.86 -0.96 -0.41
C GLU A 142 0.52 -1.63 -0.38
N GLU A 143 0.88 -2.27 0.74
CA GLU A 143 2.16 -2.97 0.88
C GLU A 143 2.31 -4.11 -0.13
N ILE A 144 1.25 -4.92 -0.33
CA ILE A 144 1.26 -5.97 -1.35
C ILE A 144 1.38 -5.35 -2.75
N SER A 145 0.63 -4.29 -3.04
CA SER A 145 0.73 -3.56 -4.31
C SER A 145 2.17 -3.09 -4.60
N LEU A 146 2.84 -2.51 -3.61
CA LEU A 146 4.24 -2.06 -3.74
C LEU A 146 5.19 -3.22 -4.00
N ARG A 147 5.00 -4.37 -3.34
CA ARG A 147 5.81 -5.58 -3.58
C ARG A 147 5.63 -6.10 -4.99
N PHE A 148 4.38 -6.18 -5.50
CA PHE A 148 4.11 -6.56 -6.89
C PHE A 148 4.74 -5.59 -7.89
N LYS A 149 4.61 -4.26 -7.69
CA LYS A 149 5.23 -3.23 -8.54
C LYS A 149 6.75 -3.34 -8.55
N SER A 150 7.36 -3.58 -7.39
CA SER A 150 8.81 -3.76 -7.27
C SER A 150 9.31 -4.95 -8.09
N VAL A 151 8.61 -6.09 -8.00
CA VAL A 151 8.95 -7.28 -8.80
C VAL A 151 8.71 -7.03 -10.29
N LEU A 152 7.60 -6.41 -10.66
CA LEU A 152 7.29 -6.09 -12.06
C LEU A 152 8.38 -5.20 -12.69
N ASN A 153 8.93 -4.25 -11.93
CA ASN A 153 10.07 -3.45 -12.40
C ASN A 153 11.31 -4.30 -12.70
N LYS A 154 11.62 -5.28 -11.84
CA LYS A 154 12.72 -6.24 -12.09
C LYS A 154 12.47 -7.08 -13.34
N ILE A 155 11.23 -7.57 -13.51
CA ILE A 155 10.84 -8.33 -14.71
C ILE A 155 11.02 -7.48 -15.96
N ASN A 156 10.61 -6.21 -15.95
CA ASN A 156 10.77 -5.33 -17.11
C ASN A 156 12.24 -5.11 -17.47
N LYS A 157 13.12 -4.93 -16.49
CA LYS A 157 14.57 -4.85 -16.73
C LYS A 157 15.15 -6.15 -17.27
N ALA A 158 14.79 -7.28 -16.67
CA ALA A 158 15.22 -8.60 -17.14
C ALA A 158 14.72 -8.91 -18.55
N LEU A 159 13.49 -8.51 -18.89
CA LEU A 159 12.90 -8.66 -20.21
C LEU A 159 13.66 -7.82 -21.25
N LYS A 160 14.04 -6.57 -20.92
CA LYS A 160 14.89 -5.75 -21.79
C LYS A 160 16.22 -6.45 -22.11
N ILE A 161 16.87 -7.08 -21.12
CA ILE A 161 18.10 -7.86 -21.35
C ILE A 161 17.80 -9.11 -22.18
N SER A 162 16.72 -9.82 -21.87
CA SER A 162 16.32 -11.06 -22.55
C SER A 162 16.05 -10.85 -24.04
N TRP A 163 15.42 -9.73 -24.42
CA TRP A 163 15.22 -9.36 -25.84
C TRP A 163 16.52 -9.25 -26.63
N ASN A 164 17.63 -8.91 -25.97
CA ASN A 164 18.94 -8.81 -26.60
C ASN A 164 19.73 -10.13 -26.58
N SER A 165 19.21 -11.19 -25.94
CA SER A 165 19.94 -12.45 -25.72
C SER A 165 19.80 -13.48 -26.84
N ASN A 166 18.93 -13.24 -27.84
CA ASN A 166 18.51 -14.22 -28.86
C ASN A 166 17.95 -15.54 -28.29
N ARG A 167 17.64 -15.61 -26.99
CA ARG A 167 17.04 -16.76 -26.31
C ARG A 167 15.54 -16.58 -26.20
N LEU A 168 14.80 -17.21 -27.13
CA LEU A 168 13.35 -17.12 -27.20
C LEU A 168 12.67 -17.62 -25.91
N ASP A 169 13.22 -18.67 -25.29
CA ASP A 169 12.73 -19.22 -24.02
C ASP A 169 12.81 -18.21 -22.86
N LEU A 170 13.88 -17.41 -22.78
CA LEU A 170 14.01 -16.36 -21.76
C LEU A 170 13.00 -15.23 -21.98
N ILE A 171 12.78 -14.85 -23.24
CA ILE A 171 11.81 -13.82 -23.62
C ILE A 171 10.39 -14.26 -23.27
N GLU A 172 10.02 -15.49 -23.62
CA GLU A 172 8.70 -16.06 -23.31
C GLU A 172 8.47 -16.16 -21.80
N ASN A 173 9.45 -16.67 -21.05
CA ASN A 173 9.35 -16.79 -19.60
C ASN A 173 9.19 -15.42 -18.91
N ALA A 174 10.01 -14.44 -19.28
CA ALA A 174 9.92 -13.08 -18.73
C ALA A 174 8.62 -12.39 -19.12
N THR A 175 8.14 -12.59 -20.35
CA THR A 175 6.84 -12.06 -20.82
C THR A 175 5.68 -12.68 -20.06
N SER A 176 5.67 -14.01 -19.92
CA SER A 176 4.64 -14.72 -19.14
C SER A 176 4.59 -14.24 -17.69
N LEU A 177 5.74 -14.04 -17.04
CA LEU A 177 5.79 -13.49 -15.69
C LEU A 177 5.29 -12.04 -15.66
N LYS A 178 5.71 -11.21 -16.61
CA LYS A 178 5.23 -9.82 -16.71
C LYS A 178 3.71 -9.78 -16.79
N ASP A 179 3.11 -10.61 -17.62
CA ASP A 179 1.67 -10.67 -17.80
C ASP A 179 0.96 -11.14 -16.53
N LYS A 180 1.46 -12.20 -15.87
CA LYS A 180 0.92 -12.68 -14.58
C LYS A 180 0.94 -11.59 -13.50
N TYR A 181 2.07 -10.92 -13.32
CA TYR A 181 2.21 -9.85 -12.31
C TYR A 181 1.35 -8.64 -12.67
N SER A 182 1.34 -8.22 -13.94
CA SER A 182 0.56 -7.06 -14.40
C SER A 182 -0.94 -7.31 -14.28
N HIS A 183 -1.38 -8.51 -14.67
CA HIS A 183 -2.77 -8.94 -14.55
C HIS A 183 -3.21 -8.99 -13.09
N THR A 184 -2.38 -9.56 -12.20
CA THR A 184 -2.66 -9.61 -10.76
C THR A 184 -2.75 -8.21 -10.15
N LEU A 185 -1.79 -7.34 -10.49
CA LEU A 185 -1.79 -5.96 -10.02
C LEU A 185 -3.04 -5.20 -10.46
N LYS A 186 -3.43 -5.32 -11.74
CA LYS A 186 -4.53 -4.57 -12.32
C LYS A 186 -5.90 -5.08 -11.89
N ASN A 187 -6.10 -6.40 -11.89
CA ASN A 187 -7.44 -6.99 -11.77
C ASN A 187 -7.75 -7.50 -10.36
N PHE A 188 -6.74 -7.98 -9.63
CA PHE A 188 -6.96 -8.56 -8.30
C PHE A 188 -6.62 -7.57 -7.19
N ILE A 189 -5.48 -6.88 -7.26
CA ILE A 189 -5.14 -5.83 -6.28
C ILE A 189 -5.94 -4.57 -6.59
N GLY A 190 -5.90 -4.11 -7.85
CA GLY A 190 -6.68 -2.97 -8.32
C GLY A 190 -6.19 -1.61 -7.80
N TYR A 191 -7.12 -0.65 -7.76
CA TYR A 191 -6.87 0.75 -7.42
C TYR A 191 -7.92 1.27 -6.43
N PRO A 192 -7.55 2.19 -5.51
CA PRO A 192 -8.44 2.68 -4.45
C PRO A 192 -9.61 3.51 -4.99
N GLN A 193 -9.33 4.57 -5.75
CA GLN A 193 -10.35 5.33 -6.45
C GLN A 193 -9.67 6.11 -7.57
N THR A 194 -9.89 5.67 -8.80
CA THR A 194 -9.44 6.40 -10.01
C THR A 194 -10.65 6.93 -10.75
N SER A 195 -10.46 7.60 -11.89
CA SER A 195 -11.55 8.10 -12.74
C SER A 195 -12.55 7.01 -13.20
N GLY A 196 -12.18 5.72 -13.09
CA GLY A 196 -13.08 4.58 -13.34
C GLY A 196 -13.61 3.87 -12.09
N GLY A 197 -13.42 4.44 -10.89
CA GLY A 197 -13.82 3.84 -9.62
C GLY A 197 -12.75 2.95 -8.96
N PRO A 198 -13.08 2.36 -7.79
CA PRO A 198 -12.28 1.32 -7.13
C PRO A 198 -12.25 0.02 -7.96
N SER A 199 -11.23 -0.82 -7.76
CA SER A 199 -11.18 -2.16 -8.37
C SER A 199 -10.42 -3.15 -7.49
N GLY A 200 -10.58 -4.44 -7.78
CA GLY A 200 -9.86 -5.51 -7.07
C GLY A 200 -10.17 -5.53 -5.57
N LEU A 201 -9.14 -5.64 -4.74
CA LEU A 201 -9.26 -5.65 -3.28
C LEU A 201 -9.90 -4.39 -2.71
N TYR A 202 -9.70 -3.23 -3.33
CA TYR A 202 -10.32 -1.99 -2.87
C TYR A 202 -11.82 -2.00 -3.10
N LEU A 203 -12.27 -2.53 -4.25
CA LEU A 203 -13.69 -2.72 -4.52
C LEU A 203 -14.29 -3.74 -3.56
N LEU A 204 -13.62 -4.89 -3.36
CA LEU A 204 -14.07 -5.91 -2.40
C LEU A 204 -14.22 -5.34 -0.98
N LEU A 205 -13.25 -4.55 -0.51
CA LEU A 205 -13.34 -3.88 0.78
C LEU A 205 -14.50 -2.89 0.81
N GLN A 206 -14.67 -2.08 -0.24
CA GLN A 206 -15.76 -1.12 -0.31
C GLN A 206 -17.12 -1.80 -0.33
N GLU A 207 -17.29 -2.90 -1.06
CA GLU A 207 -18.52 -3.69 -1.10
C GLU A 207 -18.84 -4.27 0.28
N GLN A 208 -17.85 -4.86 0.96
CA GLN A 208 -18.01 -5.39 2.30
C GLN A 208 -18.44 -4.30 3.30
N LEU A 209 -17.86 -3.10 3.19
CA LEU A 209 -18.19 -1.95 4.02
C LEU A 209 -19.54 -1.31 3.65
N ALA A 210 -19.93 -1.36 2.39
CA ALA A 210 -21.19 -0.78 1.90
C ALA A 210 -22.42 -1.49 2.49
N VAL A 211 -22.32 -2.79 2.78
CA VAL A 211 -23.39 -3.57 3.43
C VAL A 211 -23.85 -2.91 4.74
N PHE A 212 -22.94 -2.26 5.47
CA PHE A 212 -23.27 -1.62 6.75
C PHE A 212 -24.31 -0.50 6.59
N TYR A 213 -24.09 0.35 5.60
CA TYR A 213 -24.89 1.54 5.37
C TYR A 213 -26.06 1.30 4.43
N ALA A 214 -26.14 0.12 3.79
CA ALA A 214 -27.25 -0.22 2.91
C ALA A 214 -28.59 -0.21 3.67
N ASN A 215 -29.63 0.26 2.98
CA ASN A 215 -31.00 0.15 3.49
C ASN A 215 -31.47 -1.30 3.36
N THR A 216 -31.86 -1.90 4.48
CA THR A 216 -32.30 -3.30 4.61
C THR A 216 -33.58 -3.64 3.82
N HIS A 217 -34.13 -2.72 3.05
CA HIS A 217 -35.41 -2.87 2.36
C HIS A 217 -35.35 -2.81 0.82
N GLU A 218 -34.19 -2.57 0.19
CA GLU A 218 -34.10 -2.61 -1.27
C GLU A 218 -32.97 -3.53 -1.73
N VAL A 219 -33.36 -4.74 -2.17
CA VAL A 219 -32.48 -5.85 -2.57
C VAL A 219 -31.96 -5.69 -4.01
N ASN A 220 -32.24 -4.57 -4.69
CA ASN A 220 -31.75 -4.31 -6.04
C ASN A 220 -30.68 -3.21 -6.03
N ILE A 221 -29.44 -3.67 -6.10
CA ILE A 221 -28.21 -3.02 -6.55
C ILE A 221 -28.39 -1.61 -7.14
N SER A 222 -27.61 -0.66 -6.61
CA SER A 222 -27.23 0.67 -7.15
C SER A 222 -27.92 1.91 -6.58
N GLU A 223 -28.33 1.93 -5.32
CA GLU A 223 -28.38 3.21 -4.62
C GLU A 223 -27.03 3.40 -3.93
N GLU A 224 -26.24 4.33 -4.47
CA GLU A 224 -25.30 5.09 -3.64
C GLU A 224 -26.05 5.42 -2.36
N VAL A 225 -25.75 4.77 -1.23
CA VAL A 225 -26.21 5.27 0.06
C VAL A 225 -25.77 6.72 0.06
N LEU A 226 -26.75 7.61 -0.03
CA LEU A 226 -26.55 9.00 -0.42
C LEU A 226 -25.49 9.53 0.52
N ASN A 227 -24.28 9.79 -0.02
CA ASN A 227 -23.20 10.31 0.82
C ASN A 227 -23.60 11.64 1.48
N ASP A 228 -24.72 12.22 1.04
CA ASP A 228 -25.37 13.43 1.53
C ASP A 228 -26.38 13.21 2.66
N GLU A 229 -26.78 11.96 2.98
CA GLU A 229 -27.65 11.64 4.13
C GLU A 229 -27.00 12.12 5.43
N LEU A 230 -27.81 12.66 6.35
CA LEU A 230 -27.32 13.20 7.62
C LEU A 230 -26.73 12.08 8.48
N SER A 231 -25.55 12.34 9.05
CA SER A 231 -24.86 11.38 9.91
C SER A 231 -25.73 10.94 11.09
N THR A 232 -26.55 11.84 11.65
CA THR A 232 -27.48 11.56 12.74
C THR A 232 -28.46 10.43 12.44
N GLU A 233 -28.94 10.33 11.19
CA GLU A 233 -29.83 9.24 10.75
C GLU A 233 -29.04 7.94 10.58
N ALA A 234 -27.81 8.04 10.09
CA ALA A 234 -26.91 6.90 9.97
C ALA A 234 -26.45 6.33 11.31
N LEU A 235 -26.42 7.14 12.38
CA LEU A 235 -26.03 6.68 13.73
C LEU A 235 -26.97 5.58 14.27
N ILE A 236 -28.20 5.52 13.78
CA ILE A 236 -29.15 4.45 14.08
C ILE A 236 -28.59 3.08 13.70
N LYS A 237 -27.81 2.99 12.61
CA LYS A 237 -27.15 1.74 12.17
C LYS A 237 -26.11 1.24 13.18
N PHE A 238 -25.55 2.14 14.01
CA PHE A 238 -24.67 1.78 15.13
C PHE A 238 -25.42 1.42 16.41
N SER A 239 -26.74 1.28 16.34
CA SER A 239 -27.61 1.16 17.51
C SER A 239 -27.51 2.36 18.46
N ILE A 240 -27.40 3.58 17.92
CA ILE A 240 -27.44 4.83 18.68
C ILE A 240 -28.77 5.51 18.38
N TRP A 241 -29.70 5.46 19.34
CA TRP A 241 -31.07 5.94 19.15
C TRP A 241 -31.49 6.95 20.22
N TYR A 242 -30.98 6.79 21.44
CA TYR A 242 -31.40 7.56 22.60
C TYR A 242 -30.29 8.51 23.06
N LEU A 243 -30.66 9.59 23.77
CA LEU A 243 -29.71 10.55 24.36
C LEU A 243 -28.61 9.87 25.20
N LYS A 244 -28.96 8.79 25.90
CA LYS A 244 -28.00 7.95 26.62
C LYS A 244 -26.90 7.38 25.71
N ASP A 245 -27.26 6.91 24.51
CA ASP A 245 -26.28 6.35 23.57
C ASP A 245 -25.31 7.44 23.08
N TYR A 246 -25.82 8.64 22.75
CA TYR A 246 -25.01 9.78 22.34
C TYR A 246 -24.04 10.24 23.44
N TRP A 247 -24.50 10.22 24.70
CA TRP A 247 -23.65 10.49 25.85
C TRP A 247 -22.58 9.41 26.05
N GLU A 248 -22.93 8.12 25.98
CA GLU A 248 -22.00 7.00 26.14
C GLU A 248 -20.84 6.99 25.13
N ILE A 249 -21.07 7.50 23.91
CA ILE A 249 -20.05 7.64 22.88
C ILE A 249 -19.27 8.97 22.95
N GLY A 250 -19.68 9.89 23.82
CA GLY A 250 -18.97 11.14 24.07
C GLY A 250 -19.41 12.35 23.23
N LEU A 251 -20.58 12.29 22.56
CA LEU A 251 -21.10 13.44 21.78
C LEU A 251 -21.75 14.53 22.64
N LEU A 252 -21.95 14.28 23.94
CA LEU A 252 -22.51 15.22 24.91
C LEU A 252 -21.51 15.47 26.06
N PRO A 253 -20.36 16.14 25.78
CA PRO A 253 -19.27 16.28 26.76
C PRO A 253 -19.61 17.20 27.94
N ARG A 254 -20.67 18.03 27.83
CA ARG A 254 -21.14 18.92 28.90
C ARG A 254 -21.95 18.20 29.99
N ILE A 255 -22.50 17.03 29.65
CA ILE A 255 -23.33 16.22 30.52
C ILE A 255 -22.45 15.33 31.40
N LYS A 256 -22.49 15.53 32.72
CA LYS A 256 -21.57 14.86 33.67
C LYS A 256 -22.11 13.52 34.14
N SER A 257 -23.43 13.37 34.23
CA SER A 257 -24.07 12.14 34.67
C SER A 257 -25.31 11.80 33.84
N VAL A 258 -25.75 10.54 33.92
CA VAL A 258 -26.91 10.04 33.14
C VAL A 258 -28.19 10.77 33.55
N GLU A 259 -28.28 11.14 34.81
CA GLU A 259 -29.39 11.88 35.41
C GLU A 259 -29.57 13.26 34.77
N ASP A 260 -28.50 13.90 34.28
CA ASP A 260 -28.55 15.22 33.65
C ASP A 260 -29.19 15.19 32.23
N LEU A 261 -29.41 13.98 31.68
CA LEU A 261 -30.02 13.79 30.36
C LEU A 261 -31.53 14.06 30.36
N GLU A 262 -32.18 14.01 31.53
CA GLU A 262 -33.60 14.31 31.69
C GLU A 262 -33.79 15.36 32.80
N LEU A 263 -34.74 16.29 32.62
CA LEU A 263 -35.13 17.15 33.74
C LEU A 263 -36.04 16.38 34.70
N ASP A 264 -35.88 16.65 35.99
CA ASP A 264 -36.68 16.06 37.06
C ASP A 264 -38.20 16.20 36.83
N ALA A 265 -38.98 15.31 37.46
CA ALA A 265 -40.44 15.30 37.37
C ALA A 265 -41.15 16.58 37.88
N THR A 266 -40.40 17.51 38.46
CA THR A 266 -40.87 18.84 38.89
C THR A 266 -41.11 19.81 37.74
N TYR A 267 -40.56 19.53 36.55
CA TYR A 267 -40.70 20.37 35.36
C TYR A 267 -41.91 19.95 34.50
N SER A 268 -42.47 20.92 33.76
CA SER A 268 -43.58 20.63 32.85
C SER A 268 -43.15 19.67 31.73
N GLU A 269 -44.10 18.98 31.11
CA GLU A 269 -43.80 18.12 29.95
C GLU A 269 -43.23 18.93 28.78
N ALA A 270 -43.68 20.17 28.60
CA ALA A 270 -43.17 21.09 27.58
C ALA A 270 -41.70 21.45 27.81
N ASP A 271 -41.31 21.76 29.06
CA ASP A 271 -39.91 22.07 29.41
C ASP A 271 -39.00 20.85 29.23
N ARG A 272 -39.51 19.65 29.59
CA ARG A 272 -38.81 18.37 29.37
C ARG A 272 -38.64 18.03 27.89
N ALA A 273 -39.60 18.37 27.04
CA ALA A 273 -39.46 18.22 25.59
C ALA A 273 -38.39 19.20 25.06
N LEU A 274 -38.44 20.46 25.47
CA LEU A 274 -37.49 21.49 25.04
C LEU A 274 -36.04 21.18 25.45
N HIS A 275 -35.82 20.64 26.65
CA HIS A 275 -34.49 20.16 27.08
C HIS A 275 -33.95 19.05 26.18
N ARG A 276 -34.77 18.04 25.86
CA ARG A 276 -34.38 16.95 24.97
C ARG A 276 -34.05 17.47 23.57
N ASP A 277 -34.85 18.39 23.04
CA ASP A 277 -34.60 19.02 21.74
C ASP A 277 -33.27 19.79 21.73
N GLN A 278 -32.94 20.51 22.81
CA GLN A 278 -31.65 21.20 22.95
C GLN A 278 -30.47 20.23 22.94
N LEU A 279 -30.58 19.08 23.62
CA LEU A 279 -29.54 18.06 23.61
C LEU A 279 -29.34 17.44 22.21
N TYR A 280 -30.42 17.20 21.45
CA TYR A 280 -30.30 16.76 20.06
C TYR A 280 -29.64 17.82 19.15
N VAL A 281 -29.96 19.10 19.35
CA VAL A 281 -29.28 20.20 18.66
C VAL A 281 -27.79 20.24 19.02
N GLU A 282 -27.43 20.01 20.28
CA GLU A 282 -26.04 19.91 20.71
C GLU A 282 -25.31 18.74 20.03
N VAL A 283 -25.92 17.56 19.95
CA VAL A 283 -25.37 16.39 19.22
C VAL A 283 -25.07 16.77 17.77
N LYS A 284 -26.02 17.40 17.07
CA LYS A 284 -25.85 17.81 15.68
C LYS A 284 -24.70 18.82 15.53
N ASN A 285 -24.64 19.81 16.40
CA ASN A 285 -23.56 20.80 16.40
C ASN A 285 -22.18 20.17 16.67
N ASN A 286 -22.11 19.17 17.55
CA ASN A 286 -20.88 18.47 17.87
C ASN A 286 -20.42 17.55 16.72
N LEU A 287 -21.36 16.86 16.06
CA LEU A 287 -21.06 16.12 14.82
C LEU A 287 -20.54 17.05 13.72
N ASP A 288 -21.15 18.22 13.55
CA ASP A 288 -20.68 19.23 12.60
C ASP A 288 -19.26 19.73 12.90
N LYS A 289 -18.94 19.99 14.18
CA LYS A 289 -17.59 20.36 14.64
C LYS A 289 -16.55 19.26 14.43
N LEU A 290 -16.97 18.00 14.52
CA LEU A 290 -16.14 16.83 14.24
C LEU A 290 -15.98 16.54 12.74
N HIS A 291 -16.59 17.35 11.88
CA HIS A 291 -16.67 17.15 10.43
C HIS A 291 -17.37 15.84 10.04
N LEU A 292 -18.37 15.42 10.82
CA LEU A 292 -19.18 14.23 10.58
C LEU A 292 -20.62 14.63 10.25
N LYS A 293 -20.84 15.41 9.20
CA LYS A 293 -22.17 15.93 8.84
C LYS A 293 -23.00 14.87 8.12
N THR A 294 -22.34 14.08 7.28
CA THR A 294 -23.02 13.15 6.39
C THR A 294 -22.47 11.73 6.49
N VAL A 295 -23.18 10.78 5.87
CA VAL A 295 -22.70 9.40 5.67
C VAL A 295 -21.37 9.38 4.91
N GLY A 296 -21.19 10.28 3.94
CA GLY A 296 -19.94 10.44 3.21
C GLY A 296 -18.77 10.76 4.13
N ASP A 297 -18.97 11.65 5.09
CA ASP A 297 -17.96 12.00 6.09
C ASP A 297 -17.61 10.80 6.98
N LEU A 298 -18.61 10.05 7.45
CA LEU A 298 -18.39 8.84 8.25
C LEU A 298 -17.55 7.81 7.49
N LYS A 299 -17.89 7.55 6.21
CA LYS A 299 -17.12 6.66 5.33
C LYS A 299 -15.69 7.16 5.13
N MET A 300 -15.50 8.46 4.87
CA MET A 300 -14.19 9.10 4.67
C MET A 300 -13.29 8.91 5.90
N HIS A 301 -13.87 8.96 7.09
CA HIS A 301 -13.16 8.76 8.35
C HIS A 301 -13.11 7.29 8.81
N TYR A 302 -13.47 6.32 7.97
CA TYR A 302 -13.48 4.89 8.28
C TYR A 302 -14.33 4.53 9.52
N ILE A 303 -15.46 5.21 9.70
CA ILE A 303 -16.38 4.96 10.81
C ILE A 303 -17.46 3.99 10.32
N TYR A 304 -17.33 2.70 10.68
CA TYR A 304 -18.27 1.64 10.29
C TYR A 304 -18.79 0.82 11.47
N SER A 305 -18.52 1.26 12.71
CA SER A 305 -19.04 0.66 13.93
C SER A 305 -19.19 1.71 15.05
N LYS A 306 -19.98 1.39 16.08
CA LYS A 306 -20.08 2.23 17.31
C LYS A 306 -18.71 2.43 17.95
N ARG A 307 -17.86 1.40 17.90
CA ARG A 307 -16.48 1.45 18.42
C ARG A 307 -15.61 2.42 17.63
N ALA A 308 -15.63 2.34 16.29
CA ALA A 308 -14.86 3.25 15.44
C ALA A 308 -15.28 4.71 15.63
N LEU A 309 -16.58 4.96 15.78
CA LEU A 309 -17.11 6.29 16.07
C LEU A 309 -16.62 6.81 17.42
N LYS A 310 -16.68 5.98 18.47
CA LYS A 310 -16.19 6.33 19.80
C LYS A 310 -14.70 6.66 19.81
N GLU A 311 -13.89 5.84 19.12
CA GLU A 311 -12.45 6.09 18.96
C GLU A 311 -12.18 7.44 18.27
N TYR A 312 -12.94 7.75 17.21
CA TYR A 312 -12.84 9.03 16.50
C TYR A 312 -13.21 10.21 17.41
N ILE A 313 -14.35 10.15 18.10
CA ILE A 313 -14.78 11.22 19.01
C ILE A 313 -13.74 11.45 20.11
N GLN A 314 -13.17 10.39 20.68
CA GLN A 314 -12.15 10.51 21.73
C GLN A 314 -10.87 11.20 21.24
N GLU A 315 -10.42 10.90 20.03
CA GLU A 315 -9.24 11.55 19.43
C GLU A 315 -9.47 13.05 19.17
N TYR A 316 -10.69 13.41 18.78
CA TYR A 316 -11.07 14.78 18.45
C TYR A 316 -11.92 15.47 19.54
N ALA A 317 -11.90 14.94 20.76
CA ALA A 317 -12.73 15.44 21.86
C ALA A 317 -12.48 16.92 22.16
N HIS A 318 -11.26 17.40 21.93
CA HIS A 318 -10.87 18.80 22.08
C HIS A 318 -11.66 19.77 21.17
N LEU A 319 -12.25 19.30 20.06
CA LEU A 319 -13.06 20.13 19.16
C LEU A 319 -14.48 20.37 19.69
N ILE A 320 -14.97 19.51 20.60
CA ILE A 320 -16.33 19.57 21.15
C ILE A 320 -16.36 19.84 22.66
N ALA A 321 -15.19 19.86 23.30
CA ALA A 321 -15.06 20.22 24.71
C ALA A 321 -15.65 21.62 24.97
N PRO A 322 -16.29 21.85 26.12
CA PRO A 322 -16.71 23.19 26.52
C PRO A 322 -15.47 24.08 26.67
N ASP A 323 -15.52 25.29 26.11
CA ASP A 323 -14.49 26.30 26.36
C ASP A 323 -14.37 26.50 27.87
N GLU A 324 -13.23 26.12 28.46
CA GLU A 324 -12.90 26.47 29.84
C GLU A 324 -12.84 28.00 29.91
N SER A 325 -13.91 28.61 30.41
CA SER A 325 -14.05 30.05 30.64
C SER A 325 -14.05 30.36 32.12
#